data_AF-L0NAM9-F1
#
_entry.id   AF-L0NAM9-F1
#
_cell.length_a   1.000
_cell.length_b   1.000
_cell.length_c   1.000
_cell.angle_alpha   90.00
_cell.angle_beta   90.00
_cell.angle_gamma   90.00
#
_symmetry.space_group_name_H-M   'P 1'
#
loop_
_entity.id
_entity.type
_entity.pdbx_description
1 polymer ?
#
loop_
_entity_poly.entity_id
_entity_poly.type
_entity_poly.pdbx_seq_one_letter_code
_entity_poly.pdbx_strand_id
1 'polypeptide(L)'
;MLIDIHDSDFRPQFVGHETFPLRLLWLKKAYDAVANENATRRTFQEQEAIAKFGVGKNMAISIRHWAIATGIVEDDKGQLRPTKIGRAILDDDGGYDPYLEDPATMWLVHFALAGTPELSTAFFYCFNILNQPVFDRETITSGLFEIATAKSARVTAETLKRDAEVLIRSYVAKKDGAEDAVEPLLNELSLVREQRLANQYEFVRGPKQNLPDAVFALALRRFWRRWHTNAPTLSAEVASYGIGSPGRVFKLDEDSVLNRLSRIGEITNGAIIWTDTAGLRQVSLVTEVNEDALLSASFSEGGRS
;
A
#
# COMPACT_ATOMS: atom_id res chain seq x y z
N MET A 1 1.24 6.03 19.20
CA MET A 1 0.41 5.00 19.84
C MET A 1 0.18 3.94 18.79
N LEU A 2 0.61 2.71 19.06
CA LEU A 2 0.52 1.61 18.11
C LEU A 2 -0.95 1.29 17.86
N ILE A 3 -1.32 1.04 16.61
CA ILE A 3 -2.69 0.71 16.28
C ILE A 3 -2.66 -0.50 15.35
N ASP A 4 -2.72 -1.69 15.93
CA ASP A 4 -3.16 -2.88 15.20
C ASP A 4 -4.68 -2.88 15.12
N ILE A 5 -5.27 -3.67 14.22
CA ILE A 5 -6.72 -3.88 14.21
C ILE A 5 -7.24 -4.44 15.54
N HIS A 6 -6.36 -5.04 16.35
CA HIS A 6 -6.68 -5.54 17.69
C HIS A 6 -6.52 -4.47 18.79
N ASP A 7 -5.80 -3.37 18.55
CA ASP A 7 -5.54 -2.32 19.54
C ASP A 7 -6.82 -1.59 19.95
N SER A 8 -7.01 -1.32 21.24
CA SER A 8 -8.19 -0.63 21.77
C SER A 8 -8.42 0.74 21.13
N ASP A 9 -7.37 1.44 20.72
CA ASP A 9 -7.45 2.79 20.15
C ASP A 9 -7.64 2.79 18.63
N PHE A 10 -7.66 1.61 17.99
CA PHE A 10 -7.93 1.50 16.57
C PHE A 10 -9.33 2.00 16.20
N ARG A 11 -9.34 2.99 15.31
CA ARG A 11 -10.53 3.46 14.62
C ARG A 11 -10.46 2.92 13.18
N PRO A 12 -11.25 1.90 12.82
CA PRO A 12 -11.27 1.45 11.44
C PRO A 12 -11.85 2.53 10.54
N GLN A 13 -11.21 2.72 9.40
CA GLN A 13 -11.66 3.62 8.34
C GLN A 13 -12.29 2.77 7.25
N PHE A 14 -13.61 2.87 7.18
CA PHE A 14 -14.41 2.37 6.08
C PHE A 14 -14.92 3.59 5.31
N VAL A 15 -14.96 3.54 3.98
CA VAL A 15 -15.27 4.68 3.08
C VAL A 15 -14.19 5.75 2.89
N GLY A 16 -14.42 6.58 1.87
CA GLY A 16 -13.57 7.70 1.44
C GLY A 16 -13.26 7.66 -0.05
N HIS A 17 -13.21 6.44 -0.61
CA HIS A 17 -12.96 6.17 -2.01
C HIS A 17 -14.18 6.34 -2.93
N GLU A 18 -15.37 6.66 -2.41
CA GLU A 18 -16.59 6.89 -3.20
C GLU A 18 -16.89 5.76 -4.20
N THR A 19 -16.62 4.50 -3.82
CA THR A 19 -16.75 3.28 -4.66
C THR A 19 -15.81 3.17 -5.88
N PHE A 20 -14.80 4.02 -5.97
CA PHE A 20 -13.78 3.99 -7.03
C PHE A 20 -12.46 3.39 -6.54
N PRO A 21 -11.91 2.37 -7.23
CA PRO A 21 -10.52 1.96 -7.00
C PRO A 21 -9.56 3.07 -7.45
N LEU A 22 -8.35 3.05 -6.91
CA LEU A 22 -7.28 3.97 -7.33
C LEU A 22 -6.90 3.69 -8.79
N ARG A 23 -7.01 4.72 -9.62
CA ARG A 23 -6.67 4.68 -11.06
C ARG A 23 -5.30 5.27 -11.33
N LEU A 24 -4.72 4.91 -12.47
CA LEU A 24 -3.51 5.54 -12.98
C LEU A 24 -3.66 7.08 -13.06
N LEU A 25 -2.57 7.81 -12.82
CA LEU A 25 -2.48 9.28 -12.77
C LEU A 25 -3.32 9.99 -11.69
N TRP A 26 -4.16 9.31 -10.91
CA TRP A 26 -4.93 9.98 -9.85
C TRP A 26 -4.02 10.55 -8.76
N LEU A 27 -2.96 9.83 -8.40
CA LEU A 27 -1.97 10.35 -7.44
C LEU A 27 -1.22 11.56 -7.99
N LYS A 28 -0.85 11.56 -9.29
CA LYS A 28 -0.24 12.71 -9.97
C LYS A 28 -1.17 13.92 -9.96
N LYS A 29 -2.44 13.74 -10.34
CA LYS A 29 -3.46 14.81 -10.27
C LYS A 29 -3.59 15.39 -8.86
N ALA A 30 -3.59 14.53 -7.83
CA ALA A 30 -3.64 14.99 -6.45
C ALA A 30 -2.39 15.79 -6.07
N TYR A 31 -1.21 15.28 -6.44
CA TYR A 31 0.07 15.94 -6.20
C TYR A 31 0.11 17.34 -6.85
N ASP A 32 -0.20 17.44 -8.14
CA ASP A 32 -0.15 18.71 -8.88
C ASP A 32 -1.10 19.76 -8.28
N ALA A 33 -2.27 19.32 -7.81
CA ALA A 33 -3.22 20.22 -7.16
C ALA A 33 -2.73 20.78 -5.82
N VAL A 34 -1.84 20.06 -5.13
CA VAL A 34 -1.30 20.49 -3.82
C VAL A 34 0.13 21.01 -3.89
N ALA A 35 0.83 20.85 -5.02
CA ALA A 35 2.24 21.19 -5.21
C ALA A 35 2.61 22.61 -4.76
N ASN A 36 1.72 23.57 -5.02
CA ASN A 36 1.90 24.98 -4.64
C ASN A 36 1.53 25.30 -3.17
N GLU A 37 1.26 24.28 -2.34
CA GLU A 37 0.95 24.37 -0.89
C GLU A 37 -0.21 25.29 -0.47
N ASN A 38 -1.08 25.64 -1.41
CA ASN A 38 -2.25 26.49 -1.17
C ASN A 38 -3.59 25.72 -1.24
N ALA A 39 -3.53 24.39 -1.31
CA ALA A 39 -4.69 23.54 -1.47
C ALA A 39 -5.34 23.19 -0.12
N THR A 40 -6.67 23.13 -0.12
CA THR A 40 -7.45 22.63 1.03
C THR A 40 -8.29 21.44 0.61
N ARG A 41 -8.96 20.80 1.56
CA ARG A 41 -9.99 19.79 1.25
C ARG A 41 -11.03 20.29 0.23
N ARG A 42 -11.33 21.59 0.18
CA ARG A 42 -12.32 22.17 -0.76
C ARG A 42 -11.86 22.15 -2.20
N THR A 43 -10.55 22.13 -2.46
CA THR A 43 -9.98 21.97 -3.81
C THR A 43 -10.50 20.71 -4.50
N PHE A 44 -10.87 19.67 -3.75
CA PHE A 44 -11.42 18.43 -4.32
C PHE A 44 -12.96 18.37 -4.31
N GLN A 45 -13.63 19.51 -4.10
CA GLN A 45 -15.09 19.64 -4.00
C GLN A 45 -15.66 20.76 -4.89
N GLU A 46 -14.85 21.77 -5.19
CA GLU A 46 -15.21 22.95 -6.00
C GLU A 46 -15.22 22.64 -7.50
N GLN A 47 -16.20 23.19 -8.23
CA GLN A 47 -16.41 22.89 -9.65
C GLN A 47 -15.20 23.22 -10.53
N GLU A 48 -14.51 24.33 -10.27
CA GLU A 48 -13.37 24.76 -11.07
C GLU A 48 -12.18 23.79 -10.96
N ALA A 49 -11.91 23.26 -9.77
CA ALA A 49 -10.85 22.30 -9.55
C ALA A 49 -11.23 20.90 -10.08
N ILE A 50 -12.51 20.51 -9.95
CA ILE A 50 -13.05 19.30 -10.58
C ILE A 50 -12.88 19.33 -12.11
N ALA A 51 -13.11 20.50 -12.73
CA ALA A 51 -12.88 20.69 -14.16
C ALA A 51 -11.41 20.50 -14.54
N LYS A 52 -10.46 21.01 -13.74
CA LYS A 52 -9.01 20.81 -13.96
C LYS A 52 -8.60 19.35 -13.90
N PHE A 53 -9.20 18.57 -13.00
CA PHE A 53 -8.95 17.12 -12.93
C PHE A 53 -9.56 16.34 -14.12
N GLY A 54 -10.54 16.92 -14.82
CA GLY A 54 -11.29 16.24 -15.88
C GLY A 54 -12.09 15.04 -15.36
N VAL A 55 -12.61 15.11 -14.13
CA VAL A 55 -13.36 14.01 -13.50
C VAL A 55 -14.65 14.52 -12.85
N GLY A 56 -15.53 13.61 -12.41
CA GLY A 56 -16.71 13.99 -11.62
C GLY A 56 -16.40 14.27 -10.15
N LYS A 57 -17.31 14.94 -9.43
CA LYS A 57 -17.17 15.30 -8.00
C LYS A 57 -16.77 14.12 -7.10
N ASN A 58 -17.42 12.97 -7.24
CA ASN A 58 -17.14 11.80 -6.40
C ASN A 58 -15.75 11.21 -6.71
N MET A 59 -15.30 11.29 -7.96
CA MET A 59 -13.94 10.89 -8.32
C MET A 59 -12.90 11.85 -7.72
N ALA A 60 -13.16 13.17 -7.71
CA ALA A 60 -12.26 14.12 -7.07
C ALA A 60 -12.12 13.86 -5.55
N ILE A 61 -13.21 13.52 -4.86
CA ILE A 61 -13.16 13.10 -3.45
C ILE A 61 -12.33 11.82 -3.28
N SER A 62 -12.51 10.84 -4.17
CA SER A 62 -11.74 9.59 -4.18
C SER A 62 -10.25 9.81 -4.44
N ILE A 63 -9.89 10.69 -5.39
CA ILE A 63 -8.51 11.11 -5.67
C ILE A 63 -7.84 11.62 -4.40
N ARG A 64 -8.49 12.54 -3.67
CA ARG A 64 -7.98 13.05 -2.40
C ARG A 64 -7.81 11.95 -1.37
N HIS A 65 -8.81 11.08 -1.21
CA HIS A 65 -8.75 9.99 -0.24
C HIS A 65 -7.55 9.08 -0.51
N TRP A 66 -7.37 8.63 -1.76
CA TRP A 66 -6.25 7.77 -2.11
C TRP A 66 -4.90 8.46 -1.93
N ALA A 67 -4.76 9.72 -2.33
CA ALA A 67 -3.52 10.45 -2.16
C ALA A 67 -3.09 10.59 -0.69
N ILE A 68 -4.06 10.73 0.22
CA ILE A 68 -3.80 10.73 1.67
C ILE A 68 -3.49 9.31 2.17
N ALA A 69 -4.29 8.32 1.76
CA ALA A 69 -4.11 6.93 2.18
C ALA A 69 -2.77 6.32 1.74
N THR A 70 -2.22 6.77 0.62
CA THR A 70 -0.91 6.33 0.12
C THR A 70 0.26 7.16 0.65
N GLY A 71 -0.02 8.22 1.41
CA GLY A 71 0.99 9.11 1.97
C GLY A 71 1.68 10.01 0.94
N ILE A 72 1.13 10.18 -0.26
CA ILE A 72 1.62 11.15 -1.26
C ILE A 72 1.26 12.57 -0.84
N VAL A 73 0.08 12.72 -0.23
CA VAL A 73 -0.43 13.99 0.30
C VAL A 73 -0.68 13.82 1.79
N GLU A 74 -0.32 14.83 2.58
CA GLU A 74 -0.71 14.94 3.98
C GLU A 74 -1.83 15.97 4.16
N ASP A 75 -2.63 15.75 5.20
CA ASP A 75 -3.74 16.62 5.58
C ASP A 75 -3.50 17.16 6.99
N ASP A 76 -2.96 18.37 7.05
CA ASP A 76 -2.78 19.11 8.30
C ASP A 76 -4.00 20.01 8.54
N LYS A 77 -4.95 19.50 9.33
CA LYS A 77 -6.15 20.23 9.77
C LYS A 77 -6.95 20.84 8.61
N GLY A 78 -7.01 20.15 7.48
CA GLY A 78 -7.73 20.56 6.28
C GLY A 78 -6.88 21.26 5.22
N GLN A 79 -5.63 21.59 5.54
CA GLN A 79 -4.62 22.04 4.59
C GLN A 79 -3.91 20.84 3.98
N LEU A 80 -3.85 20.79 2.65
CA LEU A 80 -3.28 19.67 1.93
C LEU A 80 -1.91 20.05 1.38
N ARG A 81 -0.92 19.19 1.62
CA ARG A 81 0.46 19.41 1.16
C ARG A 81 1.07 18.12 0.62
N PRO A 82 1.98 18.19 -0.35
CA PRO A 82 2.71 17.01 -0.77
C PRO A 82 3.73 16.62 0.30
N THR A 83 3.76 15.35 0.64
CA THR A 83 4.74 14.79 1.58
C THR A 83 6.12 14.72 0.93
N LYS A 84 7.16 14.43 1.73
CA LYS A 84 8.51 14.19 1.20
C LYS A 84 8.55 13.08 0.15
N ILE A 85 7.85 11.96 0.40
CA ILE A 85 7.77 10.85 -0.56
C ILE A 85 6.94 11.23 -1.80
N GLY A 86 5.87 12.01 -1.63
CA GLY A 86 5.07 12.52 -2.74
C GLY A 86 5.90 13.36 -3.70
N ARG A 87 6.70 14.30 -3.19
CA ARG A 87 7.61 15.12 -4.02
C ARG A 87 8.70 14.28 -4.66
N ALA A 88 9.37 13.43 -3.88
CA ALA A 88 10.45 12.60 -4.39
C ALA A 88 10.02 11.70 -5.55
N ILE A 89 8.76 11.26 -5.59
CA ILE A 89 8.26 10.40 -6.68
C ILE A 89 7.65 11.25 -7.82
N LEU A 90 6.78 12.22 -7.52
CA LEU A 90 5.86 12.79 -8.51
C LEU A 90 6.18 14.20 -9.03
N ASP A 91 7.25 14.83 -8.53
CA ASP A 91 7.65 16.15 -8.99
C ASP A 91 8.07 16.12 -10.47
N ASP A 92 7.59 17.08 -11.27
CA ASP A 92 7.97 17.18 -12.68
C ASP A 92 9.45 17.58 -12.84
N ASP A 93 9.98 18.34 -11.88
CA ASP A 93 11.34 18.88 -11.89
C ASP A 93 12.33 17.99 -11.12
N GLY A 94 12.22 16.67 -11.27
CA GLY A 94 13.19 15.71 -10.74
C GLY A 94 12.63 14.61 -9.84
N GLY A 95 11.32 14.37 -9.86
CA GLY A 95 10.72 13.18 -9.27
C GLY A 95 11.19 11.91 -9.96
N TYR A 96 11.25 10.80 -9.23
CA TYR A 96 11.73 9.53 -9.76
C TYR A 96 10.76 8.86 -10.75
N ASP A 97 9.46 9.10 -10.61
CA ASP A 97 8.42 8.50 -11.47
C ASP A 97 7.18 9.42 -11.59
N PRO A 98 7.30 10.58 -12.27
CA PRO A 98 6.22 11.58 -12.34
C PRO A 98 4.94 11.08 -13.02
N TYR A 99 5.04 10.01 -13.82
CA TYR A 99 3.96 9.46 -14.62
C TYR A 99 3.38 8.15 -14.07
N LEU A 100 3.92 7.62 -12.96
CA LEU A 100 3.50 6.38 -12.31
C LEU A 100 3.65 5.13 -13.20
N GLU A 101 4.75 5.04 -13.94
CA GLU A 101 5.05 3.93 -14.85
C GLU A 101 6.02 2.92 -14.24
N ASP A 102 6.71 3.27 -13.14
CA ASP A 102 7.67 2.37 -12.50
C ASP A 102 6.95 1.42 -11.50
N PRO A 103 7.17 0.09 -11.60
CA PRO A 103 6.65 -0.88 -10.64
C PRO A 103 6.98 -0.54 -9.17
N ALA A 104 8.12 0.11 -8.90
CA ALA A 104 8.50 0.57 -7.57
C ALA A 104 7.42 1.47 -6.95
N THR A 105 6.87 2.42 -7.71
CA THR A 105 5.77 3.28 -7.26
C THR A 105 4.56 2.45 -6.86
N MET A 106 4.18 1.47 -7.69
CA MET A 106 3.02 0.61 -7.42
C MET A 106 3.21 -0.23 -6.15
N TRP A 107 4.41 -0.79 -5.95
CA TRP A 107 4.74 -1.53 -4.74
C TRP A 107 4.74 -0.66 -3.47
N LEU A 108 5.25 0.58 -3.56
CA LEU A 108 5.21 1.54 -2.46
C LEU A 108 3.76 1.95 -2.12
N VAL A 109 2.94 2.21 -3.13
CA VAL A 109 1.51 2.49 -2.98
C VAL A 109 0.78 1.32 -2.34
N HIS A 110 1.01 0.10 -2.82
CA HIS A 110 0.44 -1.10 -2.24
C HIS A 110 0.86 -1.26 -0.77
N PHE A 111 2.14 -1.08 -0.46
CA PHE A 111 2.64 -1.16 0.91
C PHE A 111 2.01 -0.12 1.83
N ALA A 112 1.79 1.11 1.36
CA ALA A 112 1.09 2.14 2.13
C ALA A 112 -0.35 1.73 2.48
N LEU A 113 -1.07 1.11 1.54
CA LEU A 113 -2.46 0.69 1.74
C LEU A 113 -2.60 -0.60 2.56
N ALA A 114 -1.72 -1.57 2.34
CA ALA A 114 -1.83 -2.90 2.95
C ALA A 114 -0.93 -3.09 4.18
N GLY A 115 0.07 -2.23 4.40
CA GLY A 115 1.01 -2.34 5.51
C GLY A 115 0.47 -1.80 6.84
N THR A 116 -0.55 -0.93 6.81
CA THR A 116 -1.15 -0.31 8.01
C THR A 116 -2.66 -0.13 7.86
N PRO A 117 -3.47 -0.25 8.95
CA PRO A 117 -4.93 -0.30 8.84
C PRO A 117 -5.66 1.05 8.86
N GLU A 118 -4.99 2.16 9.22
CA GLU A 118 -5.63 3.42 9.64
C GLU A 118 -6.49 4.10 8.57
N LEU A 119 -6.08 4.05 7.29
CA LEU A 119 -6.77 4.73 6.19
C LEU A 119 -7.34 3.77 5.13
N SER A 120 -7.05 2.48 5.27
CA SER A 120 -7.30 1.45 4.26
C SER A 120 -7.56 0.10 4.93
N THR A 121 -8.45 0.08 5.92
CA THR A 121 -8.71 -1.09 6.78
C THR A 121 -9.01 -2.36 5.98
N ALA A 122 -9.77 -2.26 4.88
CA ALA A 122 -10.07 -3.39 4.01
C ALA A 122 -8.80 -4.03 3.39
N PHE A 123 -7.87 -3.19 2.92
CA PHE A 123 -6.62 -3.62 2.30
C PHE A 123 -5.74 -4.33 3.34
N PHE A 124 -5.56 -3.71 4.50
CA PHE A 124 -4.80 -4.31 5.58
C PHE A 124 -5.39 -5.64 6.03
N TYR A 125 -6.71 -5.72 6.26
CA TYR A 125 -7.39 -6.95 6.66
C TYR A 125 -7.17 -8.07 5.64
N CYS A 126 -7.40 -7.80 4.36
CA CYS A 126 -7.32 -8.81 3.32
C CYS A 126 -5.88 -9.33 3.16
N PHE A 127 -4.88 -8.45 3.21
CA PHE A 127 -3.49 -8.87 3.00
C PHE A 127 -2.84 -9.49 4.25
N ASN A 128 -3.26 -9.08 5.45
CA ASN A 128 -2.59 -9.50 6.68
C ASN A 128 -3.38 -10.45 7.55
N ILE A 129 -4.71 -10.45 7.51
CA ILE A 129 -5.53 -11.16 8.51
C ILE A 129 -6.34 -12.29 7.86
N LEU A 130 -6.79 -12.10 6.62
CA LEU A 130 -7.49 -13.14 5.87
C LEU A 130 -6.55 -14.32 5.56
N ASN A 131 -6.88 -15.47 6.13
CA ASN A 131 -6.07 -16.70 6.03
C ASN A 131 -6.67 -17.75 5.09
N GLN A 132 -7.78 -17.46 4.42
CA GLN A 132 -8.41 -18.41 3.51
C GLN A 132 -7.63 -18.48 2.19
N PRO A 133 -7.36 -19.69 1.65
CA PRO A 133 -6.61 -19.85 0.40
C PRO A 133 -7.38 -19.31 -0.81
N VAL A 134 -8.70 -19.46 -0.78
CA VAL A 134 -9.65 -18.91 -1.74
C VAL A 134 -10.67 -18.11 -0.96
N PHE A 135 -11.04 -16.94 -1.46
CA PHE A 135 -12.00 -16.05 -0.82
C PHE A 135 -12.91 -15.38 -1.85
N ASP A 136 -14.02 -14.84 -1.39
CA ASP A 136 -14.94 -14.05 -2.19
C ASP A 136 -15.28 -12.73 -1.47
N ARG A 137 -16.16 -11.94 -2.10
CA ARG A 137 -16.60 -10.66 -1.55
C ARG A 137 -17.33 -10.82 -0.21
N GLU A 138 -18.11 -11.88 -0.04
CA GLU A 138 -18.87 -12.13 1.19
C GLU A 138 -17.95 -12.47 2.37
N THR A 139 -16.91 -13.27 2.11
CA THR A 139 -15.83 -13.57 3.04
C THR A 139 -15.17 -12.30 3.55
N ILE A 140 -14.74 -11.41 2.63
CA ILE A 140 -14.12 -10.13 3.01
C ILE A 140 -15.11 -9.29 3.82
N THR A 141 -16.33 -9.14 3.34
CA THR A 141 -17.38 -8.33 4.00
C THR A 141 -17.64 -8.80 5.42
N SER A 142 -17.68 -10.11 5.64
CA SER A 142 -17.93 -10.72 6.95
C SER A 142 -16.79 -10.42 7.92
N GLY A 143 -15.54 -10.56 7.47
CA GLY A 143 -14.38 -10.19 8.29
C GLY A 143 -14.31 -8.71 8.64
N LEU A 144 -14.65 -7.81 7.69
CA LEU A 144 -14.76 -6.39 7.99
C LEU A 144 -15.89 -6.08 8.97
N PHE A 145 -16.98 -6.83 8.92
CA PHE A 145 -18.10 -6.69 9.85
C PHE A 145 -17.71 -7.11 11.28
N GLU A 146 -16.91 -8.16 11.41
CA GLU A 146 -16.34 -8.57 12.71
C GLU A 146 -15.44 -7.45 13.28
N ILE A 147 -14.56 -6.86 12.47
CA ILE A 147 -13.72 -5.73 12.89
C ILE A 147 -14.58 -4.54 13.31
N ALA A 148 -15.58 -4.16 12.49
CA ALA A 148 -16.47 -3.05 12.78
C ALA A 148 -17.22 -3.26 14.10
N THR A 149 -17.72 -4.47 14.34
CA THR A 149 -18.42 -4.85 15.57
C THR A 149 -17.49 -4.79 16.78
N ALA A 150 -16.31 -5.40 16.68
CA ALA A 150 -15.30 -5.40 17.75
C ALA A 150 -14.84 -3.98 18.13
N LYS A 151 -14.87 -3.03 17.17
CA LYS A 151 -14.50 -1.62 17.39
C LYS A 151 -15.69 -0.69 17.59
N SER A 152 -16.91 -1.23 17.69
CA SER A 152 -18.15 -0.43 17.83
C SER A 152 -18.26 0.67 16.75
N ALA A 153 -17.76 0.39 15.55
CA ALA A 153 -17.78 1.31 14.42
C ALA A 153 -19.21 1.40 13.86
N ARG A 154 -19.69 2.63 13.64
CA ARG A 154 -21.03 2.88 13.10
C ARG A 154 -21.01 2.81 11.58
N VAL A 155 -21.10 1.59 11.04
CA VAL A 155 -21.10 1.34 9.59
C VAL A 155 -22.20 0.34 9.19
N THR A 156 -22.70 0.46 7.98
CA THR A 156 -23.72 -0.46 7.45
C THR A 156 -23.08 -1.62 6.69
N ALA A 157 -23.76 -2.76 6.61
CA ALA A 157 -23.30 -3.90 5.80
C ALA A 157 -23.06 -3.51 4.33
N GLU A 158 -23.91 -2.66 3.76
CA GLU A 158 -23.77 -2.14 2.40
C GLU A 158 -22.48 -1.32 2.21
N THR A 159 -22.07 -0.59 3.25
CA THR A 159 -20.79 0.14 3.23
C THR A 159 -19.61 -0.83 3.14
N LEU A 160 -19.60 -1.86 3.99
CA LEU A 160 -18.53 -2.86 3.98
C LEU A 160 -18.47 -3.67 2.69
N LYS A 161 -19.63 -3.95 2.08
CA LYS A 161 -19.71 -4.58 0.75
C LYS A 161 -19.02 -3.71 -0.31
N ARG A 162 -19.18 -2.39 -0.26
CA ARG A 162 -18.54 -1.46 -1.20
C ARG A 162 -17.02 -1.40 -1.00
N ASP A 163 -16.55 -1.44 0.24
CA ASP A 163 -15.12 -1.49 0.54
C ASP A 163 -14.49 -2.81 0.03
N ALA A 164 -15.15 -3.94 0.26
CA ALA A 164 -14.73 -5.24 -0.27
C ALA A 164 -14.70 -5.25 -1.81
N GLU A 165 -15.71 -4.67 -2.45
CA GLU A 165 -15.79 -4.52 -3.91
C GLU A 165 -14.66 -3.64 -4.46
N VAL A 166 -14.37 -2.51 -3.82
CA VAL A 166 -13.27 -1.61 -4.22
C VAL A 166 -11.91 -2.29 -4.06
N LEU A 167 -11.71 -3.05 -2.99
CA LEU A 167 -10.50 -3.84 -2.81
C LEU A 167 -10.29 -4.82 -3.96
N ILE A 168 -11.29 -5.66 -4.26
CA ILE A 168 -11.19 -6.65 -5.34
C ILE A 168 -10.91 -5.95 -6.68
N ARG A 169 -11.67 -4.91 -6.99
CA ARG A 169 -11.51 -4.11 -8.21
C ARG A 169 -10.21 -3.30 -8.26
N SER A 170 -9.43 -3.23 -7.18
CA SER A 170 -8.11 -2.60 -7.21
C SER A 170 -7.05 -3.53 -7.75
N TYR A 171 -7.24 -4.86 -7.64
CA TYR A 171 -6.24 -5.86 -8.05
C TYR A 171 -6.69 -6.77 -9.19
N VAL A 172 -8.00 -6.81 -9.48
CA VAL A 172 -8.56 -7.67 -10.52
C VAL A 172 -9.30 -6.80 -11.52
N ALA A 173 -8.78 -6.73 -12.74
CA ALA A 173 -9.47 -6.10 -13.87
C ALA A 173 -10.79 -6.81 -14.17
N LYS A 174 -11.80 -6.04 -14.61
CA LYS A 174 -13.05 -6.62 -15.11
C LYS A 174 -12.79 -7.34 -16.43
N LYS A 175 -13.31 -8.57 -16.56
CA LYS A 175 -13.26 -9.35 -17.81
C LYS A 175 -14.09 -8.72 -18.94
N ASP A 176 -15.10 -7.93 -18.58
CA ASP A 176 -15.94 -7.23 -19.55
C ASP A 176 -15.20 -5.97 -20.01
N GLY A 177 -14.48 -6.11 -21.13
CA GLY A 177 -13.73 -5.06 -21.82
C GLY A 177 -14.61 -3.92 -22.32
N ALA A 178 -15.21 -3.16 -21.40
CA ALA A 178 -15.62 -1.80 -21.71
C ALA A 178 -14.34 -1.03 -22.05
N GLU A 179 -14.20 -0.62 -23.31
CA GLU A 179 -13.02 0.10 -23.85
C GLU A 179 -12.69 1.39 -23.05
N ASP A 180 -13.61 1.88 -22.22
CA ASP A 180 -13.47 3.05 -21.33
C ASP A 180 -13.15 2.70 -19.85
N ALA A 181 -12.97 1.43 -19.50
CA ALA A 181 -12.65 1.04 -18.13
C ALA A 181 -11.17 1.32 -17.81
N VAL A 182 -10.89 2.54 -17.37
CA VAL A 182 -9.56 2.94 -16.87
C VAL A 182 -9.04 1.90 -15.88
N GLU A 183 -7.88 1.31 -16.18
CA GLU A 183 -7.29 0.25 -15.38
C GLU A 183 -6.91 0.74 -13.97
N PRO A 184 -7.19 -0.06 -12.92
CA PRO A 184 -6.73 0.23 -11.58
C PRO A 184 -5.21 0.16 -11.48
N LEU A 185 -4.60 1.07 -10.73
CA LEU A 185 -3.14 1.17 -10.57
C LEU A 185 -2.50 -0.12 -10.04
N LEU A 186 -3.19 -0.84 -9.16
CA LEU A 186 -2.62 -2.02 -8.48
C LEU A 186 -2.85 -3.35 -9.23
N ASN A 187 -3.57 -3.32 -10.36
CA ASN A 187 -3.81 -4.51 -11.17
C ASN A 187 -2.51 -5.08 -11.73
N GLU A 188 -1.54 -4.22 -12.09
CA GLU A 188 -0.24 -4.63 -12.63
C GLU A 188 0.60 -5.49 -11.67
N LEU A 189 0.38 -5.35 -10.36
CA LEU A 189 1.09 -6.14 -9.35
C LEU A 189 0.70 -7.63 -9.37
N SER A 190 -0.43 -7.98 -10.00
CA SER A 190 -0.93 -9.36 -10.11
C SER A 190 -0.99 -10.10 -8.76
N LEU A 191 -1.27 -9.38 -7.67
CA LEU A 191 -1.29 -9.93 -6.31
C LEU A 191 -2.54 -10.77 -6.01
N VAL A 192 -3.64 -10.52 -6.73
CA VAL A 192 -4.91 -11.24 -6.60
C VAL A 192 -5.32 -11.74 -7.97
N ARG A 193 -5.75 -12.99 -8.05
CA ARG A 193 -6.23 -13.61 -9.29
C ARG A 193 -7.64 -14.17 -9.08
N GLU A 194 -8.50 -13.96 -10.06
CA GLU A 194 -9.79 -14.64 -10.12
C GLU A 194 -9.62 -16.09 -10.57
N GLN A 195 -10.25 -17.01 -9.84
CA GLN A 195 -10.30 -18.44 -10.15
C GLN A 195 -11.13 -18.72 -11.40
N ARG A 196 -11.15 -20.00 -11.81
CA ARG A 196 -12.05 -20.48 -12.88
C ARG A 196 -13.52 -20.30 -12.52
N LEU A 197 -13.85 -20.50 -11.25
CA LEU A 197 -15.18 -20.21 -10.74
C LEU A 197 -15.30 -18.70 -10.52
N ALA A 198 -16.27 -18.09 -11.19
CA ALA A 198 -16.48 -16.64 -11.15
C ALA A 198 -16.68 -16.14 -9.70
N ASN A 199 -16.16 -14.95 -9.42
CA ASN A 199 -16.22 -14.28 -8.12
C ASN A 199 -15.49 -15.00 -6.97
N GLN A 200 -14.62 -15.96 -7.27
CA GLN A 200 -13.67 -16.51 -6.31
C GLN A 200 -12.26 -16.04 -6.63
N TYR A 201 -11.51 -15.68 -5.60
CA TYR A 201 -10.20 -15.06 -5.72
C TYR A 201 -9.17 -15.78 -4.86
N GLU A 202 -7.92 -15.72 -5.26
CA GLU A 202 -6.78 -16.18 -4.47
C GLU A 202 -5.65 -15.15 -4.52
N PHE A 203 -4.76 -15.21 -3.53
CA PHE A 203 -3.51 -14.46 -3.57
C PHE A 203 -2.45 -15.19 -4.39
N VAL A 204 -1.73 -14.46 -5.22
CA VAL A 204 -0.57 -14.99 -5.94
C VAL A 204 0.65 -14.94 -5.02
N ARG A 205 0.83 -16.00 -4.23
CA ARG A 205 2.00 -16.15 -3.35
C ARG A 205 3.21 -16.63 -4.14
N GLY A 206 4.36 -16.04 -3.89
CA GLY A 206 5.61 -16.47 -4.51
C GLY A 206 6.60 -15.32 -4.77
N PRO A 207 7.65 -15.56 -5.57
CA PRO A 207 8.58 -14.52 -5.97
C PRO A 207 7.86 -13.40 -6.73
N LYS A 208 8.36 -12.17 -6.57
CA LYS A 208 7.90 -10.96 -7.24
C LYS A 208 9.09 -10.34 -7.98
N GLN A 209 9.22 -10.65 -9.27
CA GLN A 209 10.41 -10.30 -10.05
C GLN A 209 10.56 -8.78 -10.25
N ASN A 210 9.44 -8.08 -10.38
CA ASN A 210 9.38 -6.62 -10.54
C ASN A 210 9.28 -5.86 -9.20
N LEU A 211 9.51 -6.52 -8.05
CA LEU A 211 9.61 -5.85 -6.75
C LEU A 211 11.08 -5.53 -6.46
N PRO A 212 11.50 -4.25 -6.47
CA PRO A 212 12.88 -3.88 -6.15
C PRO A 212 13.28 -4.29 -4.73
N ASP A 213 14.54 -4.66 -4.53
CA ASP A 213 15.05 -5.01 -3.19
C ASP A 213 15.06 -3.79 -2.27
N ALA A 214 15.32 -2.60 -2.81
CA ALA A 214 15.24 -1.35 -2.05
C ALA A 214 13.81 -1.04 -1.55
N VAL A 215 12.76 -1.37 -2.32
CA VAL A 215 11.37 -1.26 -1.85
C VAL A 215 11.10 -2.24 -0.72
N PHE A 216 11.57 -3.48 -0.84
CA PHE A 216 11.48 -4.47 0.23
C PHE A 216 12.21 -3.99 1.50
N ALA A 217 13.41 -3.44 1.37
CA ALA A 217 14.20 -2.91 2.48
C ALA A 217 13.49 -1.73 3.17
N LEU A 218 12.92 -0.81 2.40
CA LEU A 218 12.15 0.31 2.92
C LEU A 218 10.89 -0.17 3.66
N ALA A 219 10.17 -1.13 3.10
CA ALA A 219 9.01 -1.76 3.73
C ALA A 219 9.39 -2.46 5.04
N LEU A 220 10.49 -3.24 5.05
CA LEU A 220 11.02 -3.91 6.23
C LEU A 220 11.37 -2.90 7.31
N ARG A 221 12.06 -1.80 6.97
CA ARG A 221 12.45 -0.77 7.93
C ARG A 221 11.23 -0.07 8.53
N ARG A 222 10.23 0.27 7.70
CA ARG A 222 8.98 0.90 8.16
C ARG A 222 8.17 -0.03 9.05
N PHE A 223 8.05 -1.30 8.67
CA PHE A 223 7.46 -2.36 9.49
C PHE A 223 8.19 -2.47 10.82
N TRP A 224 9.52 -2.59 10.81
CA TRP A 224 10.35 -2.69 12.02
C TRP A 224 10.17 -1.50 12.94
N ARG A 225 10.28 -0.26 12.43
CA ARG A 225 10.09 0.96 13.23
C ARG A 225 8.72 1.01 13.91
N ARG A 226 7.69 0.55 13.19
CA ARG A 226 6.32 0.54 13.70
C ARG A 226 6.13 -0.56 14.75
N TRP A 227 6.33 -1.82 14.38
CA TRP A 227 5.89 -2.97 15.16
C TRP A 227 6.92 -3.45 16.18
N HIS A 228 8.19 -3.08 15.98
CA HIS A 228 9.33 -3.59 16.75
C HIS A 228 10.30 -2.45 17.10
N THR A 229 9.78 -1.30 17.51
CA THR A 229 10.54 -0.04 17.70
C THR A 229 11.81 -0.20 18.53
N ASN A 230 11.75 -1.02 19.58
CA ASN A 230 12.86 -1.22 20.51
C ASN A 230 13.66 -2.52 20.25
N ALA A 231 13.32 -3.28 19.20
CA ALA A 231 14.00 -4.54 18.91
C ALA A 231 15.29 -4.27 18.11
N PRO A 232 16.46 -4.74 18.59
CA PRO A 232 17.72 -4.60 17.87
C PRO A 232 17.83 -5.57 16.68
N THR A 233 17.02 -6.64 16.67
CA THR A 233 16.97 -7.65 15.61
C THR A 233 15.53 -8.00 15.22
N LEU A 234 15.35 -8.53 14.02
CA LEU A 234 14.13 -9.20 13.56
C LEU A 234 14.46 -10.57 12.99
N SER A 235 13.73 -11.60 13.40
CA SER A 235 13.84 -12.91 12.76
C SER A 235 13.25 -12.90 11.34
N ALA A 236 13.75 -13.80 10.50
CA ALA A 236 13.18 -14.02 9.17
C ALA A 236 11.69 -14.42 9.25
N GLU A 237 11.30 -15.20 10.27
CA GLU A 237 9.92 -15.58 10.53
C GLU A 237 9.01 -14.35 10.71
N VAL A 238 9.44 -13.36 11.50
CA VAL A 238 8.69 -12.12 11.71
C VAL A 238 8.62 -11.28 10.44
N ALA A 239 9.69 -11.22 9.65
CA ALA A 239 9.69 -10.53 8.35
C ALA A 239 8.80 -11.23 7.30
N SER A 240 8.64 -12.55 7.40
CA SER A 240 7.80 -13.37 6.51
C SER A 240 6.32 -13.36 6.89
N TYR A 241 6.03 -13.46 8.19
CA TYR A 241 4.70 -13.80 8.70
C TYR A 241 4.16 -12.83 9.74
N GLY A 242 4.87 -11.78 10.12
CA GLY A 242 4.32 -10.74 10.99
C GLY A 242 3.13 -10.02 10.33
N ILE A 243 2.16 -9.57 11.14
CA ILE A 243 1.09 -8.70 10.66
C ILE A 243 1.71 -7.37 10.20
N GLY A 244 1.46 -6.95 8.96
CA GLY A 244 2.08 -5.78 8.33
C GLY A 244 3.51 -6.02 7.82
N SER A 245 4.04 -7.24 7.95
CA SER A 245 5.38 -7.57 7.46
C SER A 245 5.46 -7.56 5.93
N PRO A 246 6.64 -7.28 5.34
CA PRO A 246 6.83 -7.34 3.89
C PRO A 246 6.42 -8.69 3.28
N GLY A 247 6.67 -9.81 3.98
CA GLY A 247 6.28 -11.13 3.50
C GLY A 247 4.77 -11.29 3.33
N ARG A 248 3.97 -10.83 4.31
CA ARG A 248 2.50 -10.85 4.20
C ARG A 248 1.99 -9.85 3.17
N VAL A 249 2.47 -8.61 3.23
CA VAL A 249 1.97 -7.52 2.39
C VAL A 249 2.25 -7.82 0.92
N PHE A 250 3.49 -8.15 0.56
CA PHE A 250 3.85 -8.46 -0.83
C PHE A 250 3.51 -9.89 -1.27
N LYS A 251 2.90 -10.70 -0.40
CA LYS A 251 2.58 -12.12 -0.63
C LYS A 251 3.79 -12.90 -1.15
N LEU A 252 4.92 -12.76 -0.46
CA LEU A 252 6.13 -13.53 -0.74
C LEU A 252 6.03 -14.92 -0.09
N ASP A 253 6.68 -15.91 -0.70
CA ASP A 253 7.01 -17.16 0.00
C ASP A 253 8.25 -16.96 0.88
N GLU A 254 8.52 -17.92 1.77
CA GLU A 254 9.61 -17.83 2.74
C GLU A 254 10.97 -17.73 2.06
N ASP A 255 11.20 -18.54 1.02
CA ASP A 255 12.45 -18.52 0.25
C ASP A 255 12.70 -17.15 -0.39
N SER A 256 11.64 -16.52 -0.93
CA SER A 256 11.72 -15.18 -1.50
C SER A 256 12.08 -14.12 -0.46
N VAL A 257 11.55 -14.23 0.77
CA VAL A 257 11.92 -13.34 1.87
C VAL A 257 13.39 -13.57 2.27
N LEU A 258 13.81 -14.82 2.45
CA LEU A 258 15.19 -15.17 2.81
C LEU A 258 16.20 -14.70 1.77
N ASN A 259 15.92 -14.86 0.48
CA ASN A 259 16.76 -14.39 -0.61
C ASN A 259 16.91 -12.86 -0.63
N ARG A 260 15.87 -12.12 -0.22
CA ARG A 260 15.94 -10.65 -0.10
C ARG A 260 16.69 -10.23 1.16
N LEU A 261 16.45 -10.90 2.28
CA LEU A 261 17.17 -10.64 3.53
C LEU A 261 18.67 -10.93 3.39
N SER A 262 19.09 -11.96 2.65
CA SER A 262 20.51 -12.26 2.46
C SER A 262 21.29 -11.17 1.73
N ARG A 263 20.62 -10.38 0.87
CA ARG A 263 21.19 -9.24 0.12
C ARG A 263 21.01 -7.90 0.83
N ILE A 264 20.29 -7.85 1.95
CA ILE A 264 19.87 -6.59 2.60
C ILE A 264 21.05 -5.71 3.03
N GLY A 265 22.20 -6.32 3.35
CA GLY A 265 23.42 -5.60 3.71
C GLY A 265 23.95 -4.74 2.57
N GLU A 266 23.93 -5.26 1.34
CA GLU A 266 24.37 -4.53 0.16
C GLU A 266 23.40 -3.37 -0.14
N ILE A 267 22.10 -3.66 -0.14
CA ILE A 267 21.03 -2.69 -0.42
C ILE A 267 21.00 -1.53 0.59
N THR A 268 21.33 -1.81 1.85
CA THR A 268 21.29 -0.82 2.94
C THR A 268 22.66 -0.25 3.29
N ASN A 269 23.71 -0.53 2.48
CA ASN A 269 25.08 -0.13 2.76
C ASN A 269 25.55 -0.49 4.18
N GLY A 270 25.19 -1.69 4.64
CA GLY A 270 25.54 -2.23 5.95
C GLY A 270 24.70 -1.73 7.13
N ALA A 271 23.67 -0.90 6.91
CA ALA A 271 22.79 -0.46 8.00
C ALA A 271 21.96 -1.61 8.58
N ILE A 272 21.56 -2.58 7.76
CA ILE A 272 20.94 -3.83 8.18
C ILE A 272 21.84 -5.00 7.79
N ILE A 273 22.15 -5.88 8.73
CA ILE A 273 23.00 -7.05 8.47
C ILE A 273 22.20 -8.34 8.66
N TRP A 274 22.29 -9.23 7.69
CA TRP A 274 21.76 -10.58 7.75
C TRP A 274 22.70 -11.53 8.51
N THR A 275 22.11 -12.42 9.31
CA THR A 275 22.81 -13.50 9.99
C THR A 275 22.03 -14.79 9.76
N ASP A 276 22.71 -15.79 9.20
CA ASP A 276 22.26 -17.19 9.15
C ASP A 276 23.35 -18.05 9.79
N THR A 277 23.19 -18.42 11.06
CA THR A 277 24.17 -19.24 11.77
C THR A 277 23.47 -20.12 12.80
N ALA A 278 23.82 -21.42 12.82
CA ALA A 278 23.28 -22.38 13.78
C ALA A 278 21.72 -22.40 13.86
N GLY A 279 21.05 -22.19 12.72
CA GLY A 279 19.58 -22.15 12.65
C GLY A 279 18.95 -20.81 13.04
N LEU A 280 19.75 -19.83 13.47
CA LEU A 280 19.29 -18.47 13.71
C LEU A 280 19.34 -17.67 12.41
N ARG A 281 18.15 -17.34 11.89
CA ARG A 281 17.94 -16.55 10.68
C ARG A 281 17.30 -15.21 11.04
N GLN A 282 18.09 -14.15 11.03
CA GLN A 282 17.64 -12.83 11.46
C GLN A 282 18.41 -11.70 10.78
N VAL A 283 17.82 -10.51 10.82
CA VAL A 283 18.50 -9.25 10.51
C VAL A 283 18.74 -8.43 11.77
N SER A 284 19.84 -7.68 11.80
CA SER A 284 20.20 -6.77 12.90
C SER A 284 20.33 -5.35 12.38
N LEU A 285 19.83 -4.37 13.14
CA LEU A 285 20.01 -2.95 12.83
C LEU A 285 21.35 -2.49 13.42
N VAL A 286 22.29 -2.08 12.57
CA VAL A 286 23.64 -1.67 12.99
C VAL A 286 23.79 -0.16 13.02
N THR A 287 23.22 0.52 12.03
CA THR A 287 23.17 1.99 11.96
C THR A 287 21.79 2.45 11.49
N GLU A 288 21.57 3.76 11.49
CA GLU A 288 20.32 4.32 10.97
C GLU A 288 20.22 4.10 9.45
N VAL A 289 19.08 3.56 9.02
CA VAL A 289 18.79 3.35 7.60
C VAL A 289 18.48 4.69 6.94
N ASN A 290 19.22 5.03 5.88
CA ASN A 290 18.91 6.17 5.03
C ASN A 290 17.73 5.83 4.11
N GLU A 291 16.52 6.18 4.53
CA GLU A 291 15.29 5.92 3.74
C GLU A 291 15.26 6.70 2.41
N ASP A 292 15.88 7.88 2.33
CA ASP A 292 15.93 8.66 1.08
C ASP A 292 16.82 7.97 0.04
N ALA A 293 17.95 7.40 0.48
CA ALA A 293 18.82 6.60 -0.39
C ALA A 293 18.14 5.30 -0.85
N LEU A 294 17.40 4.62 0.03
CA LEU A 294 16.61 3.43 -0.35
C LEU A 294 15.47 3.80 -1.32
N LEU A 295 14.81 4.93 -1.10
CA LEU A 295 13.79 5.41 -2.01
C LEU A 295 14.39 5.67 -3.40
N SER A 296 15.53 6.35 -3.48
CA SER A 296 16.26 6.57 -4.74
C SER A 296 16.67 5.26 -5.43
N ALA A 297 17.22 4.31 -4.66
CA ALA A 297 17.64 3.01 -5.18
C ALA A 297 16.47 2.18 -5.75
N SER A 298 15.27 2.38 -5.22
CA SER A 298 14.04 1.68 -5.67
C SER A 298 13.74 1.92 -7.15
N PHE A 299 14.14 3.07 -7.71
CA PHE A 299 13.92 3.45 -9.10
C PHE A 299 15.15 3.25 -9.99
N SER A 300 16.29 2.87 -9.40
CA SER A 300 17.53 2.62 -10.14
C SER A 300 17.69 1.13 -10.54
N GLU A 301 17.03 0.22 -9.81
CA GLU A 301 17.08 -1.23 -10.05
C GLU A 301 16.25 -1.66 -11.27
N GLY A 302 15.22 -0.90 -11.66
CA GLY A 302 14.32 -1.21 -12.79
C GLY A 302 14.91 -0.96 -14.19
N GLY A 303 16.08 -0.32 -14.29
CA GLY A 303 16.70 0.08 -15.57
C GLY A 303 17.65 -0.94 -16.21
N ARG A 304 17.75 -2.16 -15.68
CA ARG A 304 18.58 -3.23 -16.26
C ARG A 304 17.73 -4.43 -16.66
N SER A 305 17.02 -4.28 -17.78
CA SER A 305 16.54 -5.39 -18.60
C SER A 305 17.70 -6.04 -19.35
#